data_AF-A0A3B9NPJ4-F1
#
_entry.id   AF-A0A3B9NPJ4-F1
#
_cell.length_a   1.000
_cell.length_b   1.000
_cell.length_c   1.000
_cell.angle_alpha   90.00
_cell.angle_beta   90.00
_cell.angle_gamma   90.00
#
_symmetry.space_group_name_H-M   'P 1'
#
loop_
_entity.id
_entity.type
_entity.pdbx_description
1 polymer ?
#
loop_
_entity_poly.entity_id
_entity_poly.type
_entity_poly.pdbx_seq_one_letter_code
_entity_poly.pdbx_strand_id
1 'polypeptide(L)'
;QLIELVQEIHDLRQPSLLVAVDQEGGVVQRFKSEFTVLPNMAMVGEAFEQNADRGLHLALDIGRVLGHELRAVGVDFSFTPVVDLESSNIAIGRRSFHRSPEVVCTLSRALATGLGEMGMQAVAKHFPGHSGVVDDPHFDLPSDDRPLKELRLRDMAVYQDMESQGINAVMTCHVVFPNIDK
;
A
#
# COMPACT_ATOMS: atom_id res chain seq x y z
N GLN A 1 -16.98 -6.99 -19.64
CA GLN A 1 -17.04 -7.77 -18.38
C GLN A 1 -16.72 -6.96 -17.12
N LEU A 2 -15.47 -6.54 -16.83
CA LEU A 2 -15.17 -5.88 -15.55
C LEU A 2 -15.97 -4.60 -15.32
N ILE A 3 -16.03 -3.73 -16.35
CA ILE A 3 -16.83 -2.50 -16.33
C ILE A 3 -18.30 -2.80 -16.01
N GLU A 4 -18.89 -3.80 -16.70
CA GLU A 4 -20.29 -4.20 -16.51
C GLU A 4 -20.53 -4.70 -15.08
N LEU A 5 -19.64 -5.53 -14.53
CA LEU A 5 -19.74 -6.03 -13.15
C LEU A 5 -19.73 -4.89 -12.13
N VAL A 6 -18.79 -3.94 -12.27
CA VAL A 6 -18.68 -2.82 -11.33
C VAL A 6 -19.91 -1.92 -11.42
N GLN A 7 -20.38 -1.65 -12.64
CA GLN A 7 -21.60 -0.88 -12.88
C GLN A 7 -22.83 -1.55 -12.24
N GLU A 8 -23.00 -2.86 -12.44
CA GLU A 8 -24.09 -3.63 -11.82
C GLU A 8 -24.06 -3.54 -10.29
N ILE A 9 -22.86 -3.60 -9.67
CA ILE A 9 -22.69 -3.44 -8.22
C ILE A 9 -23.09 -2.03 -7.76
N HIS A 10 -22.64 -1.00 -8.47
CA HIS A 10 -22.93 0.40 -8.15
C HIS A 10 -24.43 0.73 -8.26
N ASP A 11 -25.15 0.08 -9.18
CA ASP A 11 -26.57 0.29 -9.43
C ASP A 11 -27.50 -0.42 -8.41
N LEU A 12 -26.98 -1.32 -7.56
CA LEU A 12 -27.79 -2.06 -6.59
C LEU A 12 -28.47 -1.19 -5.53
N ARG A 13 -27.87 -0.05 -5.16
CA ARG A 13 -28.37 0.82 -4.08
C ARG A 13 -27.75 2.21 -4.09
N GLN A 14 -28.33 3.11 -3.29
CA GLN A 14 -27.79 4.45 -2.99
C GLN A 14 -27.63 4.65 -1.46
N PRO A 15 -26.48 5.15 -0.97
CA PRO A 15 -25.21 5.34 -1.69
C PRO A 15 -24.68 4.02 -2.27
N SER A 16 -23.97 4.11 -3.40
CA SER A 16 -23.39 2.95 -4.10
C SER A 16 -22.43 2.18 -3.18
N LEU A 17 -22.35 0.87 -3.40
CA LEU A 17 -21.38 0.01 -2.72
C LEU A 17 -19.97 0.35 -3.22
N LEU A 18 -19.02 0.47 -2.30
CA LEU A 18 -17.62 0.69 -2.67
C LEU A 18 -17.03 -0.60 -3.27
N VAL A 19 -16.34 -0.45 -4.39
CA VAL A 19 -15.60 -1.53 -5.04
C VAL A 19 -14.11 -1.28 -4.89
N ALA A 20 -13.40 -2.22 -4.27
CA ALA A 20 -11.97 -2.12 -4.02
C ALA A 20 -11.22 -3.33 -4.58
N VAL A 21 -9.91 -3.17 -4.78
CA VAL A 21 -9.02 -4.23 -5.28
C VAL A 21 -7.60 -4.09 -4.71
N ASP A 22 -6.85 -5.18 -4.66
CA ASP A 22 -5.41 -5.12 -4.41
C ASP A 22 -4.64 -4.94 -5.72
N GLN A 23 -4.38 -3.69 -6.07
CA GLN A 23 -3.46 -3.33 -7.15
C GLN A 23 -2.31 -2.54 -6.51
N GLU A 24 -1.24 -3.23 -6.13
CA GLU A 24 -0.04 -2.63 -5.55
C GLU A 24 1.06 -2.52 -6.61
N GLY A 25 1.19 -3.57 -7.42
CA GLY A 25 2.25 -3.76 -8.40
C GLY A 25 3.02 -5.06 -8.19
N GLY A 26 3.78 -5.48 -9.21
CA GLY A 26 4.51 -6.74 -9.19
C GLY A 26 3.60 -7.96 -9.01
N VAL A 27 3.83 -8.73 -7.94
CA VAL A 27 3.07 -9.97 -7.68
C VAL A 27 1.66 -9.69 -7.15
N VAL A 28 1.39 -8.50 -6.60
CA VAL A 28 0.07 -8.10 -6.13
C VAL A 28 -0.55 -7.13 -7.13
N GLN A 29 -1.05 -7.70 -8.22
CA GLN A 29 -1.80 -6.99 -9.24
C GLN A 29 -2.87 -7.95 -9.80
N ARG A 30 -4.14 -7.70 -9.46
CA ARG A 30 -5.26 -8.59 -9.87
C ARG A 30 -5.59 -8.46 -11.35
N PHE A 31 -5.62 -7.24 -11.88
CA PHE A 31 -5.89 -6.99 -13.29
C PHE A 31 -4.57 -6.83 -14.05
N LYS A 32 -4.27 -7.78 -14.94
CA LYS A 32 -3.02 -7.83 -15.72
C LYS A 32 -3.26 -7.71 -17.22
N SER A 33 -4.26 -8.40 -17.74
CA SER A 33 -4.66 -8.25 -19.14
C SER A 33 -5.32 -6.89 -19.32
N GLU A 34 -4.87 -6.10 -20.31
CA GLU A 34 -5.41 -4.76 -20.62
C GLU A 34 -5.10 -3.66 -19.58
N PHE A 35 -4.26 -3.97 -18.60
CA PHE A 35 -3.74 -3.00 -17.61
C PHE A 35 -2.23 -2.88 -17.77
N THR A 36 -1.68 -1.72 -17.40
CA THR A 36 -0.23 -1.55 -17.33
C THR A 36 0.34 -2.50 -16.29
N VAL A 37 1.38 -3.26 -16.67
CA VAL A 37 2.10 -4.12 -15.72
C VAL A 37 2.97 -3.24 -14.83
N LEU A 38 2.58 -3.09 -13.57
CA LEU A 38 3.27 -2.23 -12.62
C LEU A 38 4.49 -2.96 -12.01
N PRO A 39 5.61 -2.25 -11.77
CA PRO A 39 6.76 -2.84 -11.08
C PRO A 39 6.40 -3.15 -9.61
N ASN A 40 7.24 -3.97 -8.95
CA ASN A 40 7.15 -4.07 -7.48
C ASN A 40 7.71 -2.80 -6.82
N MET A 41 7.20 -2.43 -5.65
CA MET A 41 7.58 -1.16 -5.00
C MET A 41 9.05 -1.13 -4.57
N ALA A 42 9.69 -2.27 -4.33
CA ALA A 42 11.13 -2.31 -4.06
C ALA A 42 11.96 -1.76 -5.24
N MET A 43 11.53 -1.94 -6.49
CA MET A 43 12.20 -1.31 -7.65
C MET A 43 12.09 0.22 -7.64
N VAL A 44 11.02 0.76 -7.04
CA VAL A 44 10.86 2.21 -6.86
C VAL A 44 11.84 2.73 -5.81
N GLY A 45 12.01 1.99 -4.70
CA GLY A 45 13.05 2.26 -3.72
C GLY A 45 14.46 2.18 -4.30
N GLU A 46 14.77 1.13 -5.05
CA GLU A 46 16.06 0.95 -5.75
C GLU A 46 16.33 2.12 -6.74
N ALA A 47 15.30 2.59 -7.45
CA ALA A 47 15.41 3.74 -8.33
C ALA A 47 15.66 5.04 -7.55
N PHE A 48 15.03 5.21 -6.39
CA PHE A 48 15.24 6.35 -5.50
C PHE A 48 16.66 6.39 -4.93
N GLU A 49 17.21 5.25 -4.50
CA GLU A 49 18.60 5.15 -4.03
C GLU A 49 19.60 5.55 -5.12
N GLN A 50 19.33 5.18 -6.38
CA GLN A 50 20.19 5.56 -7.51
C GLN A 50 20.02 7.04 -7.88
N ASN A 51 18.80 7.55 -7.83
CA ASN A 51 18.47 8.95 -8.12
C ASN A 51 17.12 9.30 -7.49
N ALA A 52 17.14 10.17 -6.48
CA ALA A 52 15.96 10.52 -5.70
C ALA A 52 14.82 11.07 -6.58
N ASP A 53 15.12 11.97 -7.51
CA ASP A 53 14.12 12.56 -8.42
C ASP A 53 13.49 11.51 -9.32
N ARG A 54 14.28 10.54 -9.79
CA ARG A 54 13.76 9.42 -10.60
C ARG A 54 12.82 8.54 -9.80
N GLY A 55 13.18 8.19 -8.57
CA GLY A 55 12.34 7.38 -7.69
C GLY A 55 11.01 8.08 -7.35
N LEU A 56 11.07 9.39 -7.07
CA LEU A 56 9.89 10.21 -6.80
C LEU A 56 8.94 10.29 -8.00
N HIS A 57 9.46 10.60 -9.19
CA HIS A 57 8.64 10.63 -10.40
C HIS A 57 8.04 9.26 -10.70
N LEU A 58 8.82 8.18 -10.51
CA LEU A 58 8.31 6.83 -10.72
C LEU A 58 7.17 6.48 -9.76
N ALA A 59 7.29 6.81 -8.47
CA ALA A 59 6.23 6.60 -7.49
C ALA A 59 4.94 7.37 -7.86
N LEU A 60 5.10 8.64 -8.24
CA LEU A 60 4.01 9.51 -8.66
C LEU A 60 3.30 8.97 -9.92
N ASP A 61 4.06 8.60 -10.94
CA ASP A 61 3.53 8.10 -12.21
C ASP A 61 2.86 6.73 -12.04
N ILE A 62 3.38 5.86 -11.16
CA ILE A 62 2.69 4.62 -10.77
C ILE A 62 1.33 4.95 -10.15
N GLY A 63 1.27 5.90 -9.21
CA GLY A 63 0.01 6.34 -8.61
C GLY A 63 -0.99 6.84 -9.66
N ARG A 64 -0.52 7.64 -10.64
CA ARG A 64 -1.35 8.13 -11.74
C ARG A 64 -1.87 7.02 -12.64
N VAL A 65 -1.01 6.13 -13.11
CA VAL A 65 -1.39 5.02 -14.00
C VAL A 65 -2.40 4.12 -13.29
N LEU A 66 -2.10 3.73 -12.05
CA LEU A 66 -2.95 2.88 -11.23
C LEU A 66 -4.33 3.51 -11.02
N GLY A 67 -4.35 4.77 -10.56
CA GLY A 67 -5.59 5.51 -10.34
C GLY A 67 -6.39 5.66 -11.63
N HIS A 68 -5.76 6.06 -12.73
CA HIS A 68 -6.42 6.28 -14.00
C HIS A 68 -7.07 5.00 -14.53
N GLU A 69 -6.33 3.90 -14.61
CA GLU A 69 -6.82 2.63 -15.17
C GLU A 69 -7.95 2.04 -14.31
N LEU A 70 -7.84 2.12 -12.98
CA LEU A 70 -8.89 1.61 -12.09
C LEU A 70 -10.16 2.44 -12.12
N ARG A 71 -10.04 3.77 -12.11
CA ARG A 71 -11.19 4.66 -12.21
C ARG A 71 -11.89 4.50 -13.56
N ALA A 72 -11.16 4.23 -14.63
CA ALA A 72 -11.73 3.97 -15.95
C ALA A 72 -12.63 2.71 -15.99
N VAL A 73 -12.40 1.74 -15.09
CA VAL A 73 -13.26 0.56 -14.95
C VAL A 73 -14.24 0.63 -13.78
N GLY A 74 -14.37 1.80 -13.15
CA GLY A 74 -15.31 2.07 -12.07
C GLY A 74 -14.83 1.64 -10.67
N VAL A 75 -13.63 1.10 -10.51
CA VAL A 75 -13.11 0.70 -9.20
C VAL A 75 -12.87 1.93 -8.34
N ASP A 76 -13.35 1.91 -7.10
CA ASP A 76 -13.36 3.08 -6.23
C ASP A 76 -11.99 3.39 -5.64
N PHE A 77 -11.31 2.36 -5.14
CA PHE A 77 -9.96 2.50 -4.59
C PHE A 77 -9.16 1.19 -4.64
N SER A 78 -7.84 1.31 -4.57
CA SER A 78 -6.93 0.19 -4.37
C SER A 78 -6.40 0.19 -2.94
N PHE A 79 -6.19 -0.99 -2.36
CA PHE A 79 -5.53 -1.12 -1.07
C PHE A 79 -4.02 -0.91 -1.22
N THR A 80 -3.57 0.33 -1.37
CA THR A 80 -2.15 0.70 -1.59
C THR A 80 -1.94 2.14 -1.11
N PRO A 81 -0.75 2.55 -0.62
CA PRO A 81 0.54 1.84 -0.61
C PRO A 81 0.77 0.87 0.55
N VAL A 82 1.60 -0.14 0.29
CA VAL A 82 2.32 -0.87 1.35
C VAL A 82 3.37 0.05 1.95
N VAL A 83 3.22 0.40 3.22
CA VAL A 83 4.15 1.25 3.98
C VAL A 83 4.97 0.44 5.00
N ASP A 84 4.80 -0.87 5.05
CA ASP A 84 5.67 -1.76 5.80
C ASP A 84 7.13 -1.60 5.37
N LEU A 85 8.04 -1.61 6.34
CA LEU A 85 9.48 -1.52 6.08
C LEU A 85 10.01 -2.86 5.53
N GLU A 86 10.97 -2.80 4.61
CA GLU A 86 11.69 -3.97 4.12
C GLU A 86 12.37 -4.70 5.29
N SER A 87 12.18 -6.03 5.33
CA SER A 87 12.62 -6.90 6.41
C SER A 87 12.66 -8.36 5.92
N SER A 88 12.96 -9.28 6.83
CA SER A 88 12.90 -10.72 6.57
C SER A 88 11.47 -11.28 6.41
N ASN A 89 10.43 -10.44 6.51
CA ASN A 89 9.05 -10.88 6.31
C ASN A 89 8.80 -11.33 4.87
N ILE A 90 8.48 -12.60 4.68
CA ILE A 90 8.28 -13.20 3.35
C ILE A 90 7.02 -12.71 2.63
N ALA A 91 5.98 -12.34 3.39
CA ALA A 91 4.70 -11.88 2.85
C ALA A 91 4.77 -10.42 2.35
N ILE A 92 5.62 -9.60 2.96
CA ILE A 92 5.93 -8.24 2.48
C ILE A 92 6.96 -8.31 1.35
N GLY A 93 8.13 -8.86 1.61
CA GLY A 93 9.21 -8.99 0.62
C GLY A 93 9.38 -7.74 -0.25
N ARG A 94 9.29 -7.92 -1.57
CA ARG A 94 9.47 -6.84 -2.57
C ARG A 94 8.26 -5.90 -2.72
N ARG A 95 7.20 -6.07 -1.92
CA ARG A 95 6.05 -5.14 -1.87
C ARG A 95 6.36 -3.89 -1.07
N SER A 96 7.34 -3.94 -0.16
CA SER A 96 7.84 -2.74 0.52
C SER A 96 8.64 -1.87 -0.44
N PHE A 97 8.56 -0.55 -0.26
CA PHE A 97 9.43 0.39 -0.95
C PHE A 97 10.88 0.27 -0.49
N HIS A 98 11.12 0.23 0.83
CA HIS A 98 12.44 0.43 1.39
C HIS A 98 12.51 0.05 2.88
N ARG A 99 13.72 -0.10 3.43
CA ARG A 99 13.96 -0.35 4.86
C ARG A 99 13.97 0.90 5.74
N SER A 100 14.16 2.08 5.14
CA SER A 100 14.19 3.37 5.85
C SER A 100 12.78 3.96 5.92
N PRO A 101 12.25 4.27 7.11
CA PRO A 101 10.95 4.94 7.26
C PRO A 101 10.85 6.23 6.47
N GLU A 102 11.93 7.03 6.41
CA GLU A 102 11.97 8.31 5.71
C GLU A 102 11.77 8.14 4.20
N VAL A 103 12.42 7.12 3.62
CA VAL A 103 12.28 6.78 2.19
C VAL A 103 10.88 6.25 1.91
N VAL A 104 10.35 5.39 2.79
CA VAL A 104 8.98 4.88 2.64
C VAL A 104 7.97 6.01 2.67
N CYS A 105 8.01 6.93 3.66
CA CYS A 105 7.13 8.10 3.71
C CYS A 105 7.21 8.95 2.45
N THR A 106 8.43 9.18 1.96
CA THR A 106 8.69 10.01 0.79
C THR A 106 8.05 9.42 -0.46
N LEU A 107 8.26 8.12 -0.70
CA LEU A 107 7.74 7.43 -1.88
C LEU A 107 6.24 7.13 -1.76
N SER A 108 5.75 6.75 -0.59
CA SER A 108 4.31 6.49 -0.35
C SER A 108 3.50 7.76 -0.55
N ARG A 109 3.99 8.92 -0.11
CA ARG A 109 3.36 10.23 -0.34
C ARG A 109 3.31 10.59 -1.82
N ALA A 110 4.39 10.35 -2.58
CA ALA A 110 4.41 10.60 -4.02
C ALA A 110 3.37 9.71 -4.74
N LEU A 111 3.30 8.42 -4.38
CA LEU A 111 2.28 7.52 -4.92
C LEU A 111 0.86 7.97 -4.55
N ALA A 112 0.61 8.29 -3.27
CA ALA A 112 -0.67 8.78 -2.80
C ALA A 112 -1.10 10.08 -3.51
N THR A 113 -0.15 10.97 -3.78
CA THR A 113 -0.39 12.18 -4.60
C THR A 113 -0.86 11.81 -6.00
N GLY A 114 -0.21 10.84 -6.67
CA GLY A 114 -0.60 10.39 -8.00
C GLY A 114 -1.99 9.73 -8.04
N LEU A 115 -2.34 8.96 -7.01
CA LEU A 115 -3.69 8.43 -6.85
C LEU A 115 -4.72 9.55 -6.68
N GLY A 116 -4.42 10.51 -5.81
CA GLY A 116 -5.29 11.65 -5.51
C GLY A 116 -5.58 12.50 -6.75
N GLU A 117 -4.58 12.73 -7.61
CA GLU A 117 -4.77 13.43 -8.89
C GLU A 117 -5.78 12.72 -9.81
N MET A 118 -5.88 11.39 -9.71
CA MET A 118 -6.84 10.58 -10.47
C MET A 118 -8.17 10.36 -9.73
N GLY A 119 -8.37 10.99 -8.57
CA GLY A 119 -9.59 10.86 -7.78
C GLY A 119 -9.68 9.56 -6.96
N MET A 120 -8.56 8.89 -6.70
CA MET A 120 -8.47 7.69 -5.89
C MET A 120 -7.81 8.00 -4.53
N GLN A 121 -8.40 7.49 -3.44
CA GLN A 121 -7.84 7.63 -2.10
C GLN A 121 -6.78 6.54 -1.86
N ALA A 122 -5.73 6.88 -1.10
CA ALA A 122 -4.70 5.94 -0.69
C ALA A 122 -5.05 5.22 0.63
N VAL A 123 -4.63 3.96 0.75
CA VAL A 123 -4.80 3.11 1.92
C VAL A 123 -3.44 2.59 2.39
N ALA A 124 -2.93 3.11 3.50
CA ALA A 124 -1.67 2.63 4.09
C ALA A 124 -1.85 1.24 4.70
N LYS A 125 -0.90 0.34 4.44
CA LYS A 125 -0.93 -1.01 5.03
C LYS A 125 0.46 -1.58 5.37
N HIS A 126 0.60 -2.42 6.39
CA HIS A 126 -0.43 -2.91 7.33
C HIS A 126 -0.12 -2.46 8.76
N PHE A 127 -0.99 -1.70 9.39
CA PHE A 127 -0.74 -1.11 10.71
C PHE A 127 -0.78 -2.15 11.84
N PRO A 128 0.09 -2.06 12.87
CA PRO A 128 1.14 -1.04 13.09
C PRO A 128 2.47 -1.32 12.39
N GLY A 129 2.54 -2.38 11.58
CA GLY A 129 3.69 -2.79 10.75
C GLY A 129 3.92 -4.29 10.80
N HIS A 130 4.51 -4.83 9.73
CA HIS A 130 4.87 -6.26 9.61
C HIS A 130 6.35 -6.58 9.80
N SER A 131 7.24 -5.59 10.01
CA SER A 131 8.68 -5.82 9.83
C SER A 131 9.34 -6.70 10.90
N GLY A 132 8.67 -6.90 12.05
CA GLY A 132 9.15 -7.73 13.16
C GLY A 132 8.77 -9.21 13.06
N VAL A 133 7.97 -9.58 12.06
CA VAL A 133 7.46 -10.94 11.87
C VAL A 133 8.15 -11.58 10.67
N VAL A 134 8.60 -12.82 10.81
CA VAL A 134 9.18 -13.60 9.70
C VAL A 134 8.10 -14.38 8.95
N ASP A 135 7.14 -14.96 9.69
CA ASP A 135 6.14 -15.90 9.18
C ASP A 135 5.06 -15.23 8.33
N ASP A 136 4.47 -16.03 7.44
CA ASP A 136 3.33 -15.60 6.63
C ASP A 136 2.04 -15.67 7.45
N PRO A 137 1.37 -14.54 7.74
CA PRO A 137 0.13 -14.51 8.52
C PRO A 137 -1.04 -15.26 7.88
N HIS A 138 -0.91 -15.73 6.63
CA HIS A 138 -1.94 -16.54 5.98
C HIS A 138 -1.98 -18.00 6.49
N PHE A 139 -0.93 -18.49 7.16
CA PHE A 139 -0.84 -19.88 7.64
C PHE A 139 -0.74 -20.02 9.15
N ASP A 140 -0.23 -18.99 9.83
CA ASP A 140 -0.09 -18.92 11.29
C ASP A 140 -0.57 -17.57 11.81
N LEU A 141 -0.83 -17.45 13.12
CA LEU A 141 -1.06 -16.16 13.77
C LEU A 141 0.27 -15.64 14.31
N PRO A 142 0.96 -14.73 13.60
CA PRO A 142 2.30 -14.33 14.01
C PRO A 142 2.26 -13.40 15.22
N SER A 143 3.33 -13.42 16.01
CA SER A 143 3.49 -12.57 17.19
C SER A 143 4.70 -11.66 17.01
N ASP A 144 4.54 -10.38 17.35
CA ASP A 144 5.64 -9.42 17.45
C ASP A 144 5.77 -8.94 18.90
N ASP A 145 6.82 -9.41 19.57
CA ASP A 145 7.08 -9.14 20.98
C ASP A 145 7.88 -7.85 21.18
N ARG A 146 8.15 -7.05 20.14
CA ARG A 146 8.88 -5.79 20.31
C ARG A 146 8.08 -4.81 21.19
N PRO A 147 8.73 -4.02 22.04
CA PRO A 147 8.04 -3.03 22.86
C PRO A 147 7.44 -1.93 21.99
N LEU A 148 6.31 -1.35 22.40
CA LEU A 148 5.64 -0.24 21.70
C LEU A 148 6.58 0.92 21.36
N LYS A 149 7.59 1.20 22.20
CA LYS A 149 8.59 2.24 21.95
C LYS A 149 9.42 1.95 20.70
N GLU A 150 9.78 0.69 20.46
CA GLU A 150 10.52 0.30 19.26
C GLU A 150 9.63 0.41 18.01
N LEU A 151 8.40 -0.11 18.05
CA LEU A 151 7.46 0.03 16.93
C LEU A 151 7.21 1.50 16.58
N ARG A 152 7.05 2.37 17.58
CA ARG A 152 6.86 3.81 17.39
C ARG A 152 8.01 4.50 16.65
N LEU A 153 9.24 4.09 16.91
CA LEU A 153 10.44 4.68 16.32
C LEU A 153 10.77 4.09 14.95
N ARG A 154 10.21 2.93 14.61
CA ARG A 154 10.45 2.22 13.35
C ARG A 154 9.16 2.13 12.54
N ASP A 155 8.44 1.03 12.69
CA ASP A 155 7.29 0.65 11.87
C ASP A 155 6.15 1.67 11.88
N MET A 156 5.80 2.23 13.04
CA MET A 156 4.72 3.19 13.14
C MET A 156 5.12 4.60 12.71
N ALA A 157 6.43 4.86 12.52
CA ALA A 157 6.91 6.18 12.13
C ALA A 157 6.33 6.59 10.76
N VAL A 158 6.08 5.64 9.88
CA VAL A 158 5.48 5.91 8.56
C VAL A 158 4.05 6.40 8.65
N TYR A 159 3.31 6.02 9.71
CA TYR A 159 1.91 6.38 9.93
C TYR A 159 1.72 7.76 10.58
N GLN A 160 2.81 8.47 10.88
CA GLN A 160 2.72 9.82 11.39
C GLN A 160 2.30 10.79 10.29
N ASP A 161 1.33 11.66 10.59
CA ASP A 161 0.88 12.73 9.69
C ASP A 161 0.34 12.23 8.32
N MET A 162 -0.32 11.07 8.32
CA MET A 162 -0.90 10.42 7.13
C MET A 162 -1.84 11.34 6.33
N GLU A 163 -2.59 12.21 7.01
CA GLU A 163 -3.47 13.18 6.34
C GLU A 163 -2.68 14.15 5.45
N SER A 164 -1.55 14.69 5.93
CA SER A 164 -0.69 15.57 5.11
C SER A 164 -0.01 14.84 3.95
N GLN A 165 0.05 13.51 4.03
CA GLN A 165 0.56 12.62 2.99
C GLN A 165 -0.51 12.23 1.96
N GLY A 166 -1.77 12.65 2.14
CA GLY A 166 -2.88 12.27 1.26
C GLY A 166 -3.33 10.81 1.43
N ILE A 167 -3.12 10.22 2.61
CA ILE A 167 -3.53 8.87 2.95
C ILE A 167 -4.66 8.93 3.96
N ASN A 168 -5.83 8.40 3.57
CA ASN A 168 -7.09 8.60 4.28
C ASN A 168 -7.67 7.32 4.88
N ALA A 169 -7.01 6.20 4.69
CA ALA A 169 -7.39 4.93 5.26
C ALA A 169 -6.16 4.10 5.65
N VAL A 170 -6.39 3.19 6.60
CA VAL A 170 -5.37 2.27 7.10
C VAL A 170 -5.96 0.87 7.14
N MET A 171 -5.20 -0.12 6.64
CA MET A 171 -5.49 -1.54 6.83
C MET A 171 -4.61 -2.08 7.97
N THR A 172 -5.19 -2.85 8.88
CA THR A 172 -4.45 -3.47 10.00
C THR A 172 -3.81 -4.78 9.60
N CYS A 173 -2.69 -5.13 10.22
CA CYS A 173 -2.09 -6.45 10.08
C CYS A 173 -2.84 -7.51 10.89
N HIS A 174 -2.64 -8.77 10.53
CA HIS A 174 -3.06 -9.93 11.32
C HIS A 174 -1.86 -10.44 12.12
N VAL A 175 -1.47 -9.69 13.16
CA VAL A 175 -0.33 -9.96 14.04
C VAL A 175 -0.73 -9.67 15.48
N VAL A 176 -0.31 -10.52 16.42
CA VAL A 176 -0.48 -10.30 17.86
C VAL A 176 0.70 -9.49 18.38
N PHE A 177 0.43 -8.54 19.27
CA PHE A 177 1.46 -7.71 19.91
C PHE A 177 1.39 -7.84 21.44
N PRO A 178 1.90 -8.94 22.04
CA PRO A 178 1.64 -9.28 23.45
C PRO A 178 2.15 -8.24 24.46
N ASN A 179 3.17 -7.48 24.08
CA ASN A 179 3.75 -6.41 24.90
C ASN A 179 3.00 -5.06 24.75
N ILE A 180 1.88 -5.03 24.02
CA ILE A 180 1.10 -3.83 23.72
C ILE A 180 -0.37 -4.04 24.07
N ASP A 181 -0.96 -5.14 23.58
CA ASP A 181 -2.35 -5.51 23.81
C ASP A 181 -2.44 -6.97 24.25
N LYS A 182 -3.34 -7.26 25.19
CA LYS A 182 -3.47 -8.55 25.89
C LYS A 182 -4.77 -9.24 25.60
#